data_AF-X1IUI3-F1
#
_entry.id   AF-X1IUI3-F1
#
_cell.length_a   1.000
_cell.length_b   1.000
_cell.length_c   1.000
_cell.angle_alpha   90.00
_cell.angle_beta   90.00
_cell.angle_gamma   90.00
#
_symmetry.space_group_name_H-M   'P 1'
#
loop_
_entity.id
_entity.type
_entity.pdbx_description
1 polymer ?
#
loop_
_entity_poly.entity_id
_entity_poly.type
_entity_poly.pdbx_seq_one_letter_code
_entity_poly.pdbx_strand_id
1 'polypeptide(L)'
;SLEAIQDDSLIYQTGVEIAKQCKRMGIHMNLIHVADTNSNTEKTAMYLKGIQDSGILATTKYFPGLLAGKNLLLFSEEVPPTIEEIKKAVANNLITREEIDNKCRKMLEYKAWAGLNKYIPIRMENIGNDLNALSAQVLNYKLAENSITLLKNKSQIIPVKRLDTTKIVTLFIGSEHLTEFQKTCNKYTRITNFNWTEKTEDKQQIKILQQLDSFNLVIVSLGNFSQHAHENFGITDDTKDFLKQVLLKKNVILTVFGNPYSLDKLEG
;
A
#
# COMPACT_ATOMS: atom_id res chain seq x y z
N SER A 1 0.46 -6.59 1.51
CA SER A 1 1.67 -5.83 1.12
C SER A 1 2.35 -6.54 -0.04
N LEU A 2 2.83 -5.83 -1.07
CA LEU A 2 3.58 -6.45 -2.17
C LEU A 2 4.84 -7.17 -1.68
N GLU A 3 5.44 -6.70 -0.59
CA GLU A 3 6.68 -7.27 -0.06
C GLU A 3 6.49 -8.66 0.56
N ALA A 4 5.28 -9.00 0.99
CA ALA A 4 4.95 -10.31 1.54
C ALA A 4 4.77 -11.39 0.47
N ILE A 5 4.54 -10.99 -0.79
CA ILE A 5 4.26 -11.89 -1.91
C ILE A 5 5.51 -12.68 -2.27
N GLN A 6 5.44 -14.00 -2.33
CA GLN A 6 6.59 -14.85 -2.69
C GLN A 6 6.76 -15.05 -4.20
N ASP A 7 5.67 -14.94 -4.96
CA ASP A 7 5.70 -15.02 -6.42
C ASP A 7 6.06 -13.66 -7.02
N ASP A 8 7.34 -13.46 -7.30
CA ASP A 8 7.83 -12.20 -7.85
C ASP A 8 7.28 -11.90 -9.26
N SER A 9 6.76 -12.91 -9.98
CA SER A 9 6.13 -12.66 -11.29
C SER A 9 4.91 -11.75 -11.17
N LEU A 10 4.20 -11.79 -10.04
CA LEU A 10 3.09 -10.89 -9.74
C LEU A 10 3.56 -9.44 -9.53
N ILE A 11 4.76 -9.25 -9.00
CA ILE A 11 5.37 -7.92 -8.81
C ILE A 11 5.67 -7.27 -10.15
N TYR A 12 6.29 -8.04 -11.07
CA TYR A 12 6.51 -7.59 -12.45
C TYR A 12 5.19 -7.29 -13.16
N GLN A 13 4.19 -8.17 -13.06
CA GLN A 13 2.86 -7.97 -13.66
C GLN A 13 2.16 -6.71 -13.14
N THR A 14 2.36 -6.38 -11.86
CA THR A 14 1.85 -5.11 -11.28
C THR A 14 2.47 -3.91 -11.97
N GLY A 15 3.78 -3.94 -12.23
CA GLY A 15 4.47 -2.89 -12.99
C GLY A 15 3.92 -2.75 -14.42
N VAL A 16 3.70 -3.88 -15.09
CA VAL A 16 3.11 -3.91 -16.44
C VAL A 16 1.70 -3.31 -16.47
N GLU A 17 0.83 -3.70 -15.53
CA GLU A 17 -0.55 -3.20 -15.48
C GLU A 17 -0.60 -1.69 -15.17
N ILE A 18 0.23 -1.21 -14.25
CA ILE A 18 0.34 0.24 -13.97
C ILE A 18 0.84 1.00 -15.19
N ALA A 19 1.85 0.49 -15.90
CA ALA A 19 2.35 1.14 -17.11
C ALA A 19 1.32 1.17 -18.23
N LYS A 20 0.50 0.12 -18.38
CA LYS A 20 -0.64 0.10 -19.31
C LYS A 20 -1.63 1.22 -18.98
N GLN A 21 -1.97 1.42 -17.70
CA GLN A 21 -2.84 2.51 -17.26
C GLN A 21 -2.20 3.88 -17.46
N CYS A 22 -0.90 4.04 -17.17
CA CYS A 22 -0.15 5.27 -17.47
C CYS A 22 -0.25 5.64 -18.96
N LYS A 23 0.04 4.69 -19.85
CA LYS A 23 -0.08 4.91 -21.31
C LYS A 23 -1.51 5.29 -21.71
N ARG A 24 -2.52 4.63 -21.13
CA ARG A 24 -3.92 4.93 -21.40
C ARG A 24 -4.30 6.36 -21.04
N MET A 25 -3.63 6.96 -20.05
CA MET A 25 -3.79 8.34 -19.61
C MET A 25 -2.81 9.33 -20.26
N GLY A 26 -1.90 8.87 -21.12
CA GLY A 26 -0.86 9.74 -21.71
C GLY A 26 0.27 10.10 -20.73
N ILE A 27 0.44 9.33 -19.66
CA ILE A 27 1.55 9.44 -18.71
C ILE A 27 2.72 8.63 -19.27
N HIS A 28 3.91 9.21 -19.31
CA HIS A 28 5.13 8.60 -19.87
C HIS A 28 6.26 8.43 -18.84
N MET A 29 6.05 8.95 -17.63
CA MET A 29 6.99 8.85 -16.52
C MET A 29 6.22 8.57 -15.23
N ASN A 30 6.68 7.59 -14.46
CA ASN A 30 6.11 7.22 -13.16
C ASN A 30 7.19 7.33 -12.08
N LEU A 31 6.96 8.21 -11.10
CA LEU A 31 7.85 8.43 -9.95
C LEU A 31 7.42 7.50 -8.82
N ILE A 32 8.12 6.37 -8.64
CA ILE A 32 7.64 5.34 -7.72
C ILE A 32 8.38 5.40 -6.38
N HIS A 33 7.61 5.36 -5.30
CA HIS A 33 8.09 5.37 -3.93
C HIS A 33 8.46 3.96 -3.44
N VAL A 34 9.44 3.31 -4.06
CA VAL A 34 9.74 1.90 -3.71
C VAL A 34 10.98 1.72 -2.85
N ALA A 35 11.98 2.60 -2.97
CA ALA A 35 13.23 2.46 -2.22
C ALA A 35 13.17 3.28 -0.93
N ASP A 36 12.83 2.65 0.19
CA ASP A 36 13.12 3.13 1.54
C ASP A 36 14.00 2.10 2.26
N THR A 37 14.60 2.42 3.41
CA THR A 37 15.54 1.51 4.11
C THR A 37 14.95 0.14 4.45
N ASN A 38 13.62 0.05 4.54
CA ASN A 38 12.89 -1.18 4.82
C ASN A 38 12.43 -1.95 3.57
N SER A 39 12.76 -1.48 2.37
CA SER A 39 12.23 -2.04 1.12
C SER A 39 13.03 -3.21 0.56
N ASN A 40 12.34 -4.20 -0.02
CA ASN A 40 13.01 -5.27 -0.76
C ASN A 40 13.50 -4.75 -2.13
N THR A 41 14.83 -4.69 -2.31
CA THR A 41 15.46 -4.14 -3.52
C THR A 41 15.20 -4.99 -4.77
N GLU A 42 15.14 -6.31 -4.65
CA GLU A 42 14.88 -7.20 -5.80
C GLU A 42 13.46 -7.03 -6.32
N LYS A 43 12.48 -7.04 -5.41
CA LYS A 43 11.07 -6.79 -5.77
C LYS A 43 10.88 -5.39 -6.36
N THR A 44 11.58 -4.41 -5.80
CA THR A 44 11.64 -3.06 -6.37
C THR A 44 12.13 -3.06 -7.81
N ALA A 45 13.25 -3.73 -8.07
CA ALA A 45 13.81 -3.83 -9.42
C ALA A 45 12.84 -4.53 -10.38
N MET A 46 12.16 -5.59 -9.95
CA MET A 46 11.19 -6.30 -10.78
C MET A 46 9.96 -5.47 -11.12
N TYR A 47 9.44 -4.71 -10.15
CA TYR A 47 8.35 -3.78 -10.37
C TYR A 47 8.75 -2.69 -11.39
N LEU A 48 9.93 -2.09 -11.21
CA LEU A 48 10.48 -1.07 -12.12
C LEU A 48 10.67 -1.64 -13.53
N LYS A 49 11.19 -2.86 -13.63
CA LYS A 49 11.37 -3.56 -14.90
C LYS A 49 10.04 -3.74 -15.63
N GLY A 50 8.97 -4.13 -14.94
CA GLY A 50 7.63 -4.26 -15.53
C GLY A 50 7.12 -2.95 -16.14
N ILE A 51 7.40 -1.82 -15.47
CA ILE A 51 7.05 -0.49 -15.97
C ILE A 51 7.88 -0.09 -17.19
N GLN A 52 9.20 -0.31 -17.12
CA GLN A 52 10.15 0.06 -18.17
C GLN A 52 9.98 -0.77 -19.44
N ASP A 53 9.82 -2.10 -19.32
CA ASP A 53 9.55 -3.01 -20.45
C ASP A 53 8.22 -2.64 -21.14
N SER A 54 7.30 -2.05 -20.38
CA SER A 54 6.04 -1.53 -20.88
C SER A 54 6.15 -0.09 -21.41
N GLY A 55 7.34 0.46 -21.57
CA GLY A 55 7.61 1.74 -22.24
C GLY A 55 7.25 2.99 -21.41
N ILE A 56 7.29 2.89 -20.08
CA ILE A 56 7.16 4.03 -19.17
C ILE A 56 8.49 4.26 -18.45
N LEU A 57 8.95 5.51 -18.40
CA LEU A 57 10.12 5.87 -17.60
C LEU A 57 9.80 5.67 -16.12
N ALA A 58 10.54 4.80 -15.45
CA ALA A 58 10.39 4.54 -14.02
C ALA A 58 11.60 5.08 -13.26
N THR A 59 11.37 5.71 -12.11
CA THR A 59 12.43 6.15 -11.20
C THR A 59 12.07 5.83 -9.76
N THR A 60 13.10 5.56 -8.95
CA THR A 60 12.99 5.46 -7.49
C THR A 60 13.12 6.85 -6.86
N LYS A 61 12.44 7.07 -5.74
CA LYS A 61 12.36 8.38 -5.05
C LYS A 61 13.58 8.70 -4.16
N TYR A 62 14.16 7.71 -3.48
CA TYR A 62 15.27 7.96 -2.54
C TYR A 62 16.56 7.28 -3.01
N PHE A 63 17.50 8.11 -3.43
CA PHE A 63 18.92 7.75 -3.41
C PHE A 63 19.59 8.76 -2.46
N PRO A 64 20.17 8.34 -1.32
CA PRO A 64 20.81 9.24 -0.37
C PRO A 64 22.08 9.79 -1.01
N GLY A 65 21.96 10.92 -1.69
CA GLY A 65 23.05 11.49 -2.46
C GLY A 65 22.65 12.77 -3.16
N LEU A 66 22.50 13.84 -2.38
CA LEU A 66 22.50 15.21 -2.91
C LEU A 66 23.95 15.63 -3.24
N LEU A 67 24.66 14.81 -4.03
CA LEU A 67 25.97 15.16 -4.59
C LEU A 67 25.80 15.43 -6.09
N ALA A 68 26.57 16.39 -6.59
CA ALA A 68 26.47 17.01 -7.91
C ALA A 68 26.21 16.00 -9.06
N GLY A 69 25.27 16.32 -9.97
CA GLY A 69 24.96 15.47 -11.13
C GLY A 69 23.48 15.39 -11.57
N LYS A 70 22.55 16.03 -10.85
CA LYS A 70 21.10 15.96 -11.16
C LYS A 70 20.77 16.52 -12.56
N ASN A 71 19.84 15.85 -13.26
CA ASN A 71 19.39 16.23 -14.62
C ASN A 71 18.03 16.95 -14.64
N LEU A 72 17.22 16.86 -13.58
CA LEU A 72 15.87 17.42 -13.50
C LEU A 72 15.63 18.00 -12.09
N LEU A 73 15.09 19.21 -12.03
CA LEU A 73 14.57 19.82 -10.80
C LEU A 73 13.06 19.57 -10.75
N LEU A 74 12.60 18.92 -9.69
CA LEU A 74 11.18 18.66 -9.45
C LEU A 74 10.67 19.64 -8.40
N PHE A 75 9.47 20.18 -8.60
CA PHE A 75 8.78 21.05 -7.64
C PHE A 75 9.53 22.35 -7.29
N SER A 76 10.18 23.00 -8.27
CA SER A 76 10.71 24.35 -8.06
C SER A 76 9.56 25.31 -7.77
N GLU A 77 9.50 25.83 -6.54
CA GLU A 77 8.44 26.73 -6.07
C GLU A 77 8.33 27.99 -6.93
N GLU A 78 9.47 28.54 -7.37
CA GLU A 78 9.54 29.73 -8.21
C GLU A 78 10.42 29.51 -9.45
N VAL A 79 9.79 29.21 -10.58
CA VAL A 79 10.50 28.91 -11.84
C VAL A 79 11.35 30.08 -12.36
N PRO A 80 10.85 31.33 -12.45
CA PRO A 80 11.65 32.43 -13.01
C PRO A 80 12.90 32.77 -12.18
N PRO A 81 12.83 32.93 -10.83
CA PRO A 81 14.02 33.13 -10.00
C PRO A 81 15.04 31.99 -10.12
N THR A 82 14.57 30.74 -10.17
CA THR A 82 15.45 29.56 -10.33
C THR A 82 16.26 29.63 -11.64
N ILE A 83 15.64 30.08 -12.74
CA ILE A 83 16.33 30.25 -14.03
C ILE A 83 17.42 31.31 -13.92
N GLU A 84 17.15 32.43 -13.25
CA GLU A 84 18.13 33.50 -13.07
C GLU A 84 19.31 33.07 -12.19
N GLU A 85 19.08 32.27 -11.15
CA GLU A 85 20.17 31.67 -10.37
C GLU A 85 21.06 30.75 -11.20
N ILE A 86 20.45 29.90 -12.05
CA ILE A 86 21.21 29.02 -12.95
C ILE A 86 22.07 29.86 -13.92
N LYS A 87 21.52 30.95 -14.48
CA LYS A 87 22.29 31.86 -15.35
C LYS A 87 23.46 32.50 -14.63
N LYS A 88 23.27 32.95 -13.39
CA LYS A 88 24.36 33.50 -12.55
C LYS A 88 25.42 32.46 -12.26
N ALA A 89 25.02 31.22 -11.96
CA ALA A 89 25.96 30.11 -11.74
C ALA A 89 26.82 29.83 -12.98
N VAL A 90 26.24 29.90 -14.18
CA VAL A 90 26.98 29.78 -15.46
C VAL A 90 27.93 30.97 -15.66
N ALA A 91 27.47 32.20 -15.43
CA ALA A 91 28.30 33.40 -15.57
C ALA A 91 29.51 33.40 -14.61
N ASN A 92 29.33 32.83 -13.42
CA ASN A 92 30.37 32.69 -12.39
C ASN A 92 31.24 31.43 -12.56
N ASN A 93 31.13 30.69 -13.67
CA ASN A 93 31.84 29.44 -13.94
C ASN A 93 31.63 28.33 -12.88
N LEU A 94 30.53 28.39 -12.11
CA LEU A 94 30.16 27.33 -11.17
C LEU A 94 29.56 26.11 -11.89
N ILE A 95 28.97 26.31 -13.07
CA ILE A 95 28.44 25.27 -13.95
C ILE A 95 28.80 25.64 -15.39
N THR A 96 29.33 24.71 -16.17
CA THR A 96 29.68 25.00 -17.58
C THR A 96 28.46 24.93 -18.49
N ARG A 97 28.53 25.65 -19.61
CA ARG A 97 27.49 25.55 -20.66
C ARG A 97 27.36 24.13 -21.19
N GLU A 98 28.49 23.45 -21.38
CA GLU A 98 28.55 22.06 -21.82
C GLU A 98 27.84 21.12 -20.84
N GLU A 99 28.00 21.31 -19.52
CA GLU A 99 27.29 20.51 -18.52
C GLU A 99 25.77 20.67 -18.66
N ILE A 100 25.29 21.90 -18.88
CA ILE A 100 23.85 22.17 -19.11
C ILE A 100 23.38 21.50 -20.40
N ASP A 101 24.11 21.67 -21.50
CA ASP A 101 23.73 21.09 -22.79
C ASP A 101 23.69 19.56 -22.71
N ASN A 102 24.62 18.94 -21.98
CA ASN A 102 24.63 17.50 -21.72
C ASN A 102 23.40 17.04 -20.91
N LYS A 103 22.98 17.79 -19.88
CA LYS A 103 21.75 17.50 -19.13
C LYS A 103 20.49 17.66 -19.99
N CYS A 104 20.41 18.73 -20.78
CA CYS A 104 19.30 18.99 -21.70
C CYS A 104 19.17 17.89 -22.75
N ARG A 105 20.30 17.51 -23.37
CA ARG A 105 20.36 16.45 -24.37
C ARG A 105 19.86 15.12 -23.80
N LYS A 106 20.29 14.73 -22.60
CA LYS A 106 19.79 13.51 -21.93
C LYS A 106 18.26 13.53 -21.74
N MET A 107 17.69 14.67 -21.37
CA MET A 107 16.23 14.81 -21.26
C MET A 107 15.52 14.73 -22.62
N LEU A 108 16.11 15.28 -23.68
CA LEU A 108 15.58 15.16 -25.03
C LEU A 108 15.66 13.73 -25.56
N GLU A 109 16.74 13.00 -25.27
CA GLU A 109 16.89 11.57 -25.57
C GLU A 109 15.78 10.75 -24.92
N TYR A 110 15.45 11.00 -23.64
CA TYR A 110 14.32 10.33 -22.98
C TYR A 110 12.96 10.67 -23.61
N LYS A 111 12.75 11.93 -24.00
CA LYS A 111 11.52 12.33 -24.72
C LYS A 111 11.41 11.63 -26.08
N ALA A 112 12.52 11.54 -26.81
CA ALA A 112 12.58 10.84 -28.09
C ALA A 112 12.35 9.33 -27.92
N TRP A 113 12.97 8.71 -26.91
CA TRP A 113 12.75 7.30 -26.54
C TRP A 113 11.27 7.02 -26.22
N ALA A 114 10.61 7.93 -25.50
CA ALA A 114 9.18 7.84 -25.20
C ALA A 114 8.26 8.19 -26.38
N GLY A 115 8.80 8.57 -27.55
CA GLY A 115 8.04 8.94 -28.74
C GLY A 115 7.37 10.33 -28.67
N LEU A 116 7.71 11.16 -27.68
CA LEU A 116 7.07 12.46 -27.45
C LEU A 116 7.45 13.53 -28.46
N ASN A 117 8.41 13.26 -29.34
CA ASN A 117 8.71 14.10 -30.51
C ASN A 117 7.63 14.00 -31.62
N LYS A 118 6.67 13.08 -31.49
CA LYS A 118 5.50 12.97 -32.36
C LYS A 118 4.24 12.91 -31.49
N TYR A 119 3.55 14.03 -31.35
CA TYR A 119 2.36 14.11 -30.50
C TYR A 119 1.24 13.20 -31.01
N ILE A 120 0.73 12.35 -30.12
CA ILE A 120 -0.45 11.52 -30.35
C ILE A 120 -1.42 11.79 -29.19
N PRO A 121 -2.60 12.37 -29.43
CA PRO A 121 -3.56 12.61 -28.37
C PRO A 121 -4.11 11.30 -27.81
N ILE A 122 -4.43 11.29 -26.51
CA ILE A 122 -5.08 10.14 -25.88
C ILE A 122 -6.52 9.99 -26.39
N ARG A 123 -6.97 8.74 -26.51
CA ARG A 123 -8.36 8.43 -26.86
C ARG A 123 -9.23 8.51 -25.63
N MET A 124 -10.32 9.28 -25.63
CA MET A 124 -11.17 9.40 -24.44
C MET A 124 -12.25 8.31 -24.35
N GLU A 125 -12.54 7.62 -25.46
CA GLU A 125 -13.57 6.58 -25.47
C GLU A 125 -13.22 5.44 -24.50
N ASN A 126 -14.17 5.03 -23.68
CA ASN A 126 -14.05 3.89 -22.77
C ASN A 126 -12.92 3.97 -21.71
N ILE A 127 -12.31 5.14 -21.50
CA ILE A 127 -11.13 5.29 -20.61
C ILE A 127 -11.38 4.76 -19.19
N GLY A 128 -12.59 4.96 -18.64
CA GLY A 128 -12.95 4.47 -17.31
C GLY A 128 -12.91 2.94 -17.21
N ASN A 129 -13.42 2.23 -18.22
CA ASN A 129 -13.42 0.77 -18.25
C ASN A 129 -12.02 0.21 -18.54
N ASP A 130 -11.24 0.88 -19.40
CA ASP A 130 -9.87 0.46 -19.70
C ASP A 130 -8.96 0.56 -18.47
N LEU A 131 -9.16 1.59 -17.64
CA LEU A 131 -8.46 1.77 -16.36
C LEU A 131 -8.93 0.82 -15.27
N ASN A 132 -10.17 0.32 -15.36
CA ASN A 132 -10.78 -0.59 -14.39
C ASN A 132 -11.02 -1.98 -14.97
N ALA A 133 -10.18 -2.39 -15.93
CA ALA A 133 -10.35 -3.63 -16.66
C ALA A 133 -10.41 -4.85 -15.73
N LEU A 134 -11.21 -5.86 -16.11
CA LEU A 134 -11.34 -7.10 -15.33
C LEU A 134 -9.98 -7.78 -15.07
N SER A 135 -9.04 -7.69 -16.01
CA SER A 135 -7.68 -8.23 -15.84
C SER A 135 -6.94 -7.60 -14.66
N ALA A 136 -7.09 -6.28 -14.46
CA ALA A 136 -6.49 -5.56 -13.34
C ALA A 136 -7.12 -5.99 -12.01
N GLN A 137 -8.45 -6.19 -11.99
CA GLN A 137 -9.16 -6.68 -10.82
C GLN A 137 -8.70 -8.09 -10.44
N VAL A 138 -8.58 -9.00 -11.42
CA VAL A 138 -8.05 -10.36 -11.21
C VAL A 138 -6.63 -10.33 -10.67
N LEU A 139 -5.77 -9.45 -11.20
CA LEU A 139 -4.42 -9.28 -10.65
C LEU A 139 -4.47 -8.81 -9.20
N ASN A 140 -5.30 -7.82 -8.86
CA ASN A 140 -5.47 -7.36 -7.49
C ASN A 140 -5.93 -8.47 -6.54
N TYR A 141 -6.81 -9.37 -6.98
CA TYR A 141 -7.20 -10.55 -6.19
C TYR A 141 -6.01 -11.48 -5.93
N LYS A 142 -5.23 -11.80 -6.96
CA LYS A 142 -4.02 -12.63 -6.81
C LYS A 142 -2.99 -11.98 -5.89
N LEU A 143 -2.79 -10.67 -6.01
CA LEU A 143 -1.89 -9.92 -5.15
C LEU A 143 -2.36 -9.96 -3.69
N ALA A 144 -3.66 -9.74 -3.45
CA ALA A 144 -4.22 -9.82 -2.11
C ALA A 144 -4.02 -11.22 -1.50
N GLU A 145 -4.41 -12.27 -2.23
CA GLU A 145 -4.26 -13.67 -1.82
C GLU A 145 -2.82 -14.03 -1.45
N ASN A 146 -1.85 -13.68 -2.32
CA ASN A 146 -0.44 -14.00 -2.10
C ASN A 146 0.24 -13.08 -1.06
N SER A 147 -0.42 -12.00 -0.65
CA SER A 147 0.13 -11.07 0.34
C SER A 147 -0.33 -11.30 1.77
N ILE A 148 -1.28 -12.23 1.99
CA ILE A 148 -1.75 -12.59 3.31
C ILE A 148 -0.68 -13.45 3.99
N THR A 149 -0.21 -13.01 5.16
CA THR A 149 0.82 -13.74 5.93
C THR A 149 0.21 -14.35 7.18
N LEU A 150 0.28 -15.67 7.30
CA LEU A 150 -0.10 -16.40 8.52
C LEU A 150 1.10 -16.50 9.46
N LEU A 151 1.07 -15.77 10.57
CA LEU A 151 2.19 -15.76 11.54
C LEU A 151 2.11 -16.89 12.57
N LYS A 152 0.90 -17.22 13.05
CA LYS A 152 0.70 -18.20 14.13
C LYS A 152 -0.63 -18.94 13.95
N ASN A 153 -0.60 -20.26 14.09
CA ASN A 153 -1.79 -21.13 14.04
C ASN A 153 -1.65 -22.35 14.95
N LYS A 154 -1.30 -22.13 16.23
CA LYS A 154 -0.96 -23.21 17.18
C LYS A 154 -2.10 -24.21 17.43
N SER A 155 -3.36 -23.77 17.31
CA SER A 155 -4.55 -24.60 17.52
C SER A 155 -5.25 -25.04 16.23
N GLN A 156 -4.63 -24.83 15.05
CA GLN A 156 -5.19 -25.18 13.75
C GLN A 156 -6.63 -24.64 13.54
N ILE A 157 -6.89 -23.44 14.07
CA ILE A 157 -8.18 -22.75 13.97
C ILE A 157 -8.46 -22.35 12.52
N ILE A 158 -7.39 -22.05 11.77
CA ILE A 158 -7.44 -21.76 10.34
C ILE A 158 -7.01 -23.02 9.57
N PRO A 159 -7.75 -23.46 8.53
CA PRO A 159 -9.01 -22.90 8.06
C PRO A 159 -10.16 -23.19 9.04
N VAL A 160 -11.11 -22.24 9.14
CA VAL A 160 -12.30 -22.41 9.99
C VAL A 160 -13.18 -23.52 9.42
N LYS A 161 -13.48 -24.54 10.24
CA LYS A 161 -14.29 -25.71 9.86
C LYS A 161 -15.63 -25.70 10.59
N ARG A 162 -16.57 -26.51 10.11
CA ARG A 162 -17.91 -26.71 10.72
C ARG A 162 -18.68 -25.38 10.91
N LEU A 163 -18.86 -24.63 9.83
CA LEU A 163 -19.55 -23.34 9.82
C LEU A 163 -21.05 -23.44 10.19
N ASP A 164 -21.59 -24.66 10.16
CA ASP A 164 -22.94 -25.04 10.59
C ASP A 164 -23.09 -25.09 12.12
N THR A 165 -22.02 -25.38 12.86
CA THR A 165 -22.02 -25.49 14.33
C THR A 165 -21.21 -24.41 15.03
N THR A 166 -20.28 -23.79 14.32
CA THR A 166 -19.43 -22.72 14.87
C THR A 166 -20.22 -21.41 14.95
N LYS A 167 -20.36 -20.86 16.15
CA LYS A 167 -20.97 -19.55 16.41
C LYS A 167 -19.88 -18.49 16.35
N ILE A 168 -19.80 -17.83 15.21
CA ILE A 168 -18.76 -16.86 14.90
C ILE A 168 -19.27 -15.44 15.14
N VAL A 169 -18.40 -14.62 15.74
CA VAL A 169 -18.60 -13.18 15.86
C VAL A 169 -17.37 -12.47 15.31
N THR A 170 -17.57 -11.35 14.61
CA THR A 170 -16.48 -10.44 14.26
C THR A 170 -16.53 -9.20 15.15
N LEU A 171 -15.36 -8.71 15.52
CA LEU A 171 -15.18 -7.39 16.10
C LEU A 171 -14.16 -6.64 15.27
N PHE A 172 -14.53 -5.51 14.70
CA PHE A 172 -13.60 -4.60 14.03
C PHE A 172 -13.30 -3.39 14.91
N ILE A 173 -12.02 -3.22 15.26
CA ILE A 173 -11.49 -2.13 16.07
C ILE A 173 -10.85 -1.12 15.12
N GLY A 174 -11.34 0.12 15.14
CA GLY A 174 -10.89 1.21 14.25
C GLY A 174 -11.90 1.57 13.16
N SER A 175 -13.16 1.14 13.27
CA SER A 175 -14.23 1.59 12.37
C SER A 175 -15.55 1.73 13.12
N GLU A 176 -16.37 2.71 12.72
CA GLU A 176 -17.75 2.87 13.21
C GLU A 176 -18.76 2.11 12.34
N HIS A 177 -18.33 1.58 11.20
CA HIS A 177 -19.21 1.01 10.18
C HIS A 177 -18.83 -0.43 9.83
N LEU A 178 -19.79 -1.16 9.25
CA LEU A 178 -19.56 -2.51 8.77
C LEU A 178 -18.53 -2.52 7.63
N THR A 179 -17.39 -3.17 7.86
CA THR A 179 -16.27 -3.21 6.92
C THR A 179 -16.47 -4.23 5.80
N GLU A 180 -15.73 -4.08 4.70
CA GLU A 180 -15.79 -5.04 3.58
C GLU A 180 -15.31 -6.45 3.99
N PHE A 181 -14.36 -6.52 4.93
CA PHE A 181 -13.94 -7.78 5.53
C PHE A 181 -15.11 -8.48 6.22
N GLN A 182 -15.84 -7.78 7.09
CA GLN A 182 -17.00 -8.34 7.79
C GLN A 182 -18.13 -8.70 6.82
N LYS A 183 -18.42 -7.86 5.82
CA LYS A 183 -19.38 -8.19 4.75
C LYS A 183 -18.99 -9.46 4.00
N THR A 184 -17.69 -9.66 3.77
CA THR A 184 -17.16 -10.86 3.12
C THR A 184 -17.30 -12.07 4.03
N CYS A 185 -17.01 -11.96 5.33
CA CYS A 185 -17.26 -13.04 6.30
C CYS A 185 -18.74 -13.44 6.32
N ASN A 186 -19.67 -12.47 6.26
CA ASN A 186 -21.11 -12.71 6.23
C ASN A 186 -21.59 -13.50 4.99
N LYS A 187 -20.79 -13.57 3.91
CA LYS A 187 -21.11 -14.39 2.73
C LYS A 187 -20.93 -15.89 2.99
N TYR A 188 -20.18 -16.28 4.02
CA TYR A 188 -19.87 -17.70 4.31
C TYR A 188 -20.83 -18.35 5.31
N THR A 189 -21.28 -17.61 6.33
CA THR A 189 -22.24 -18.09 7.33
C THR A 189 -22.88 -16.90 8.06
N ARG A 190 -23.86 -17.17 8.94
CA ARG A 190 -24.44 -16.14 9.80
C ARG A 190 -23.43 -15.71 10.87
N ILE A 191 -22.98 -14.46 10.79
CA ILE A 191 -22.00 -13.88 11.70
C ILE A 191 -22.57 -12.61 12.33
N THR A 192 -22.41 -12.47 13.64
CA THR A 192 -22.70 -11.22 14.35
C THR A 192 -21.50 -10.30 14.22
N ASN A 193 -21.74 -9.01 13.94
CA ASN A 193 -20.68 -8.04 13.70
C ASN A 193 -20.74 -6.94 14.75
N PHE A 194 -19.62 -6.70 15.42
CA PHE A 194 -19.39 -5.57 16.31
C PHE A 194 -18.32 -4.66 15.74
N ASN A 195 -18.44 -3.38 16.06
CA ASN A 195 -17.51 -2.36 15.66
C ASN A 195 -17.26 -1.44 16.85
N TRP A 196 -16.03 -0.98 17.01
CA TRP A 196 -15.73 0.11 17.91
C TRP A 196 -14.56 0.95 17.37
N THR A 197 -14.38 2.12 17.97
CA THR A 197 -13.24 3.03 17.76
C THR A 197 -12.65 3.44 19.11
N GLU A 198 -11.54 4.17 19.09
CA GLU A 198 -10.96 4.82 20.28
C GLU A 198 -11.94 5.74 21.03
N LYS A 199 -13.02 6.19 20.39
CA LYS A 199 -14.06 7.03 20.98
C LYS A 199 -15.21 6.23 21.61
N THR A 200 -15.17 4.92 21.51
CA THR A 200 -16.25 4.07 22.03
C THR A 200 -16.17 3.98 23.55
N GLU A 201 -17.26 4.37 24.21
CA GLU A 201 -17.37 4.40 25.67
C GLU A 201 -17.13 3.01 26.30
N ASP A 202 -16.45 2.98 27.46
CA ASP A 202 -16.16 1.76 28.24
C ASP A 202 -17.41 0.91 28.48
N LYS A 203 -18.55 1.56 28.74
CA LYS A 203 -19.84 0.87 28.94
C LYS A 203 -20.26 0.06 27.73
N GLN A 204 -19.99 0.55 26.52
CA GLN A 204 -20.26 -0.17 25.27
C GLN A 204 -19.24 -1.29 25.06
N GLN A 205 -17.97 -1.05 25.38
CA GLN A 205 -16.92 -2.07 25.31
C GLN A 205 -17.23 -3.28 26.22
N ILE A 206 -17.65 -3.02 27.46
CA ILE A 206 -18.07 -4.06 28.43
C ILE A 206 -19.28 -4.85 27.91
N LYS A 207 -20.27 -4.17 27.32
CA LYS A 207 -21.44 -4.84 26.72
C LYS A 207 -21.03 -5.78 25.59
N ILE A 208 -20.12 -5.35 24.72
CA ILE A 208 -19.59 -6.19 23.65
C ILE A 208 -18.93 -7.43 24.25
N LEU A 209 -18.03 -7.25 25.23
CA LEU A 209 -17.35 -8.37 25.89
C LEU A 209 -18.33 -9.41 26.48
N GLN A 210 -19.40 -8.96 27.15
CA GLN A 210 -20.44 -9.83 27.67
C GLN A 210 -21.18 -10.60 26.57
N GLN A 211 -21.44 -9.97 25.42
CA GLN A 211 -22.10 -10.62 24.29
C GLN A 211 -21.23 -11.70 23.63
N LEU A 212 -19.90 -11.56 23.69
CA LEU A 212 -18.95 -12.55 23.17
C LEU A 212 -19.04 -13.92 23.87
N ASP A 213 -19.58 -13.98 25.10
CA ASP A 213 -19.71 -15.23 25.84
C ASP A 213 -20.58 -16.28 25.12
N SER A 214 -21.55 -15.82 24.31
CA SER A 214 -22.45 -16.69 23.53
C SER A 214 -21.83 -17.29 22.26
N PHE A 215 -20.60 -16.89 21.91
CA PHE A 215 -19.88 -17.31 20.71
C PHE A 215 -18.71 -18.23 21.05
N ASN A 216 -18.30 -19.07 20.09
CA ASN A 216 -17.19 -20.01 20.26
C ASN A 216 -15.93 -19.64 19.46
N LEU A 217 -16.07 -18.78 18.45
CA LEU A 217 -14.95 -18.19 17.70
C LEU A 217 -15.15 -16.68 17.60
N VAL A 218 -14.14 -15.93 18.03
CA VAL A 218 -14.09 -14.47 17.90
C VAL A 218 -13.04 -14.10 16.85
N ILE A 219 -13.45 -13.43 15.78
CA ILE A 219 -12.54 -12.85 14.80
C ILE A 219 -12.35 -11.38 15.17
N VAL A 220 -11.18 -11.03 15.70
CA VAL A 220 -10.85 -9.65 16.04
C VAL A 220 -10.01 -9.05 14.93
N SER A 221 -10.49 -7.95 14.36
CA SER A 221 -9.82 -7.21 13.31
C SER A 221 -9.38 -5.86 13.83
N LEU A 222 -8.09 -5.56 13.70
CA LEU A 222 -7.52 -4.26 14.01
C LEU A 222 -7.30 -3.49 12.71
N GLY A 223 -7.75 -2.24 12.64
CA GLY A 223 -7.58 -1.36 11.49
C GLY A 223 -7.47 0.10 11.90
N ASN A 224 -7.38 1.00 10.92
CA ASN A 224 -7.19 2.44 11.12
C ASN A 224 -5.95 2.79 11.97
N PHE A 225 -4.85 2.08 11.73
CA PHE A 225 -3.60 2.33 12.43
C PHE A 225 -3.02 3.70 12.09
N SER A 226 -2.52 4.41 13.10
CA SER A 226 -1.62 5.55 12.88
C SER A 226 -0.36 5.05 12.16
N GLN A 227 0.14 5.84 11.20
CA GLN A 227 1.42 5.54 10.54
C GLN A 227 2.62 5.76 11.49
N HIS A 228 2.40 6.41 12.64
CA HIS A 228 3.44 6.75 13.59
C HIS A 228 3.67 5.65 14.63
N ALA A 229 4.87 5.05 14.59
CA ALA A 229 5.27 4.02 15.55
C ALA A 229 5.32 4.52 17.01
N HIS A 230 5.57 5.81 17.23
CA HIS A 230 5.61 6.41 18.57
C HIS A 230 4.21 6.55 19.21
N GLU A 231 3.15 6.53 18.41
CA GLU A 231 1.75 6.52 18.88
C GLU A 231 1.22 5.07 19.05
N ASN A 232 2.13 4.08 19.14
CA ASN A 232 1.80 2.65 19.17
C ASN A 232 0.88 2.22 18.01
N PHE A 233 0.99 2.90 16.87
CA PHE A 233 0.13 2.70 15.70
C PHE A 233 -1.38 2.89 16.00
N GLY A 234 -1.78 3.53 17.10
CA GLY A 234 -3.18 3.66 17.51
C GLY A 234 -3.74 2.45 18.28
N ILE A 235 -2.90 1.52 18.73
CA ILE A 235 -3.32 0.45 19.65
C ILE A 235 -3.41 1.01 21.08
N THR A 236 -4.64 1.14 21.59
CA THR A 236 -4.92 1.61 22.96
C THR A 236 -4.70 0.52 24.01
N ASP A 237 -4.51 0.91 25.27
CA ASP A 237 -4.43 -0.05 26.38
C ASP A 237 -5.76 -0.78 26.58
N ASP A 238 -6.90 -0.13 26.39
CA ASP A 238 -8.22 -0.78 26.35
C ASP A 238 -8.28 -1.92 25.32
N THR A 239 -7.69 -1.71 24.14
CA THR A 239 -7.62 -2.75 23.10
C THR A 239 -6.77 -3.93 23.57
N LYS A 240 -5.63 -3.67 24.22
CA LYS A 240 -4.76 -4.74 24.75
C LYS A 240 -5.46 -5.51 25.87
N ASP A 241 -6.10 -4.82 26.80
CA ASP A 241 -6.79 -5.42 27.94
C ASP A 241 -8.01 -6.23 27.49
N PHE A 242 -8.76 -5.72 26.52
CA PHE A 242 -9.82 -6.47 25.87
C PHE A 242 -9.29 -7.76 25.21
N LEU A 243 -8.22 -7.67 24.42
CA LEU A 243 -7.62 -8.83 23.76
C LEU A 243 -7.16 -9.88 24.77
N LYS A 244 -6.49 -9.46 25.85
CA LYS A 244 -6.11 -10.35 26.96
C LYS A 244 -7.31 -11.08 27.55
N GLN A 245 -8.40 -10.36 27.84
CA GLN A 245 -9.61 -10.96 28.41
C GLN A 245 -10.28 -11.97 27.48
N VAL A 246 -10.34 -11.69 26.17
CA VAL A 246 -10.95 -12.60 25.19
C VAL A 246 -10.07 -13.82 24.95
N LEU A 247 -8.74 -13.65 24.83
CA LEU A 247 -7.78 -14.73 24.60
C LEU A 247 -7.77 -15.78 25.72
N LEU A 248 -8.07 -15.38 26.96
CA LEU A 248 -8.16 -16.30 28.10
C LEU A 248 -9.38 -17.24 28.05
N LYS A 249 -10.44 -16.86 27.31
CA LYS A 249 -11.75 -17.54 27.37
C LYS A 249 -12.19 -18.15 26.05
N LYS A 250 -11.67 -17.67 24.92
CA LYS A 250 -12.22 -17.94 23.59
C LYS A 250 -11.12 -18.28 22.60
N ASN A 251 -11.51 -19.01 21.55
CA ASN A 251 -10.68 -19.11 20.36
C ASN A 251 -10.75 -17.78 19.61
N VAL A 252 -9.58 -17.21 19.32
CA VAL A 252 -9.45 -15.91 18.66
C VAL A 252 -8.66 -16.06 17.36
N ILE A 253 -9.20 -15.50 16.28
CA ILE A 253 -8.42 -15.17 15.09
C ILE A 253 -8.19 -13.66 15.12
N LEU A 254 -6.92 -13.26 15.25
CA LEU A 254 -6.54 -11.85 15.17
C LEU A 254 -6.09 -11.53 13.74
N THR A 255 -6.72 -10.53 13.11
CA THR A 255 -6.35 -10.02 11.78
C THR A 255 -5.93 -8.56 11.89
N VAL A 256 -4.76 -8.22 11.34
CA VAL A 256 -4.19 -6.87 11.40
C VAL A 256 -4.20 -6.24 10.01
N PHE A 257 -5.02 -5.20 9.83
CA PHE A 257 -5.11 -4.41 8.60
C PHE A 257 -4.26 -3.14 8.70
N GLY A 258 -2.94 -3.31 8.73
CA GLY A 258 -2.02 -2.19 8.84
C GLY A 258 -0.56 -2.62 8.92
N ASN A 259 0.22 -1.86 9.66
CA ASN A 259 1.65 -2.10 9.80
C ASN A 259 1.89 -3.39 10.61
N PRO A 260 2.60 -4.40 10.09
CA PRO A 260 2.86 -5.64 10.82
C PRO A 260 3.69 -5.43 12.11
N TYR A 261 4.51 -4.39 12.19
CA TYR A 261 5.28 -4.04 13.41
C TYR A 261 4.39 -3.63 14.59
N SER A 262 3.10 -3.37 14.36
CA SER A 262 2.12 -3.14 15.43
C SER A 262 1.92 -4.37 16.32
N LEU A 263 2.22 -5.58 15.81
CA LEU A 263 2.09 -6.82 16.56
C LEU A 263 3.04 -6.89 17.76
N ASP A 264 4.23 -6.27 17.68
CA ASP A 264 5.17 -6.19 18.80
C ASP A 264 4.60 -5.42 20.01
N LYS A 265 3.51 -4.67 19.81
CA LYS A 265 2.80 -3.93 20.86
C LYS A 265 1.68 -4.75 21.51
N LEU A 266 1.39 -5.93 20.98
CA LEU A 266 0.39 -6.85 21.50
C LEU A 266 1.13 -7.98 22.23
N GLU A 267 0.81 -8.16 23.52
CA GLU A 267 1.34 -9.29 24.30
C GLU A 267 0.53 -10.56 23.99
N GLY A 268 1.17 -11.63 23.50
CA GLY A 268 0.51 -12.92 23.22
C GLY A 268 1.25 -13.87 22.28
#